data_AF-A0A7X1TZX3-F1
#
_entry.id   AF-A0A7X1TZX3-F1
#
_cell.length_a   1.000
_cell.length_b   1.000
_cell.length_c   1.000
_cell.angle_alpha   90.00
_cell.angle_beta   90.00
_cell.angle_gamma   90.00
#
_symmetry.space_group_name_H-M   'P 1'
#
loop_
_entity.id
_entity.type
_entity.pdbx_description
1 polymer ?
#
loop_
_entity_poly.entity_id
_entity_poly.type
_entity_poly.pdbx_seq_one_letter_code
_entity_poly.pdbx_strand_id
1 'polypeptide(L)'
;MSWYSERLGLYHRFAGQEAALVDISVANARAFVAELQARTTRNPNNSFYKNKDQPLSSAYIQSFAHALRAFSSWLYKDGYTDTNVLRAP
;
A
#
# COMPACT_ATOMS: atom_id res chain seq x y z
N MET A 1 8.19 -10.38 10.74
CA MET A 1 7.58 -9.94 9.47
C MET A 1 8.31 -8.68 9.01
N SER A 2 8.78 -8.60 7.76
CA SER A 2 9.49 -7.42 7.26
C SER A 2 8.51 -6.28 6.96
N TRP A 3 8.96 -5.03 7.14
CA TRP A 3 8.21 -3.81 6.79
C TRP A 3 7.57 -3.89 5.40
N TYR A 4 8.31 -4.40 4.41
CA TYR A 4 7.85 -4.54 3.03
C TYR A 4 6.63 -5.48 2.90
N SER A 5 6.69 -6.64 3.54
CA SER A 5 5.60 -7.63 3.52
C SER A 5 4.35 -7.11 4.21
N GLU A 6 4.50 -6.32 5.28
CA GLU A 6 3.38 -5.68 5.97
C GLU A 6 2.67 -4.66 5.08
N ARG A 7 3.43 -3.83 4.35
CA ARG A 7 2.87 -2.83 3.44
C ARG A 7 2.13 -3.48 2.27
N LEU A 8 2.73 -4.48 1.63
CA LEU A 8 2.08 -5.22 0.55
C LEU A 8 0.86 -6.01 1.05
N GLY A 9 0.95 -6.60 2.25
CA GLY A 9 -0.17 -7.35 2.83
C GLY A 9 -1.40 -6.49 3.11
N LEU A 10 -1.22 -5.25 3.56
CA LEU A 10 -2.33 -4.31 3.74
C LEU A 10 -2.92 -3.84 2.40
N TYR A 11 -2.08 -3.61 1.39
CA TYR A 11 -2.57 -3.31 0.05
C TYR A 11 -3.36 -4.48 -0.54
N HIS A 12 -2.88 -5.72 -0.38
CA HIS A 12 -3.60 -6.91 -0.81
C HIS A 12 -4.96 -7.04 -0.11
N ARG A 13 -5.05 -6.72 1.20
CA ARG A 13 -6.34 -6.67 1.90
C ARG A 13 -7.29 -5.61 1.32
N PHE A 14 -6.77 -4.48 0.88
CA PHE A 14 -7.55 -3.45 0.18
C PHE A 14 -8.00 -3.94 -1.20
N ALA A 15 -7.10 -4.54 -1.98
CA ALA A 15 -7.39 -5.00 -3.34
C ALA A 15 -8.34 -6.21 -3.37
N GLY A 16 -8.36 -7.01 -2.30
CA GLY A 16 -9.18 -8.22 -2.18
C GLY A 16 -8.38 -9.50 -2.39
N GLN A 17 -8.96 -10.64 -1.99
CA GLN A 17 -8.29 -11.95 -2.07
C GLN A 17 -8.07 -12.45 -3.51
N GLU A 18 -8.88 -11.95 -4.45
CA GLU A 18 -8.80 -12.32 -5.87
C GLU A 18 -7.94 -11.33 -6.69
N ALA A 19 -7.22 -10.42 -6.01
CA ALA A 19 -6.41 -9.42 -6.69
C ALA A 19 -5.27 -10.08 -7.49
N ALA A 20 -5.18 -9.71 -8.76
CA ALA A 20 -4.15 -10.18 -9.67
C ALA A 20 -3.06 -9.12 -9.88
N LEU A 21 -1.96 -9.50 -10.53
CA LEU A 21 -0.86 -8.56 -10.82
C LEU A 21 -1.32 -7.37 -11.68
N VAL A 22 -2.32 -7.55 -12.54
CA VAL A 22 -2.90 -6.48 -13.36
C VAL A 22 -3.60 -5.39 -12.51
N ASP A 23 -3.99 -5.72 -11.29
CA ASP A 23 -4.60 -4.76 -10.36
C ASP A 23 -3.56 -3.82 -9.72
N ILE A 24 -2.26 -4.12 -9.87
CA ILE A 24 -1.20 -3.15 -9.57
C ILE A 24 -1.25 -2.07 -10.65
N SER A 25 -1.93 -0.97 -10.32
CA SER A 25 -2.10 0.17 -11.23
C SER A 25 -1.98 1.49 -10.48
N VAL A 26 -1.70 2.58 -11.22
CA VAL A 26 -1.70 3.93 -10.65
C VAL A 26 -3.06 4.27 -10.04
N ALA A 27 -4.16 3.83 -10.67
CA ALA A 27 -5.51 4.06 -10.19
C ALA A 27 -5.74 3.39 -8.83
N ASN A 28 -5.45 2.10 -8.70
CA ASN A 28 -5.64 1.36 -7.45
C ASN A 28 -4.68 1.83 -6.36
N ALA A 29 -3.45 2.21 -6.70
CA ALA A 29 -2.51 2.81 -5.76
C ALA A 29 -3.02 4.15 -5.20
N ARG A 30 -3.60 5.01 -6.06
CA ARG A 30 -4.21 6.28 -5.63
C ARG A 30 -5.45 6.05 -4.75
N ALA A 31 -6.31 5.11 -5.14
CA ALA A 31 -7.51 4.76 -4.37
C ALA A 31 -7.12 4.25 -2.97
N PHE A 32 -6.11 3.39 -2.88
CA PHE A 32 -5.59 2.91 -1.61
C PHE A 32 -5.03 4.03 -0.73
N VAL A 33 -4.23 4.94 -1.31
CA VAL A 33 -3.70 6.10 -0.57
C VAL A 33 -4.84 6.99 -0.06
N ALA A 34 -5.86 7.23 -0.87
CA ALA A 34 -7.04 7.99 -0.46
C ALA A 34 -7.78 7.30 0.69
N GLU A 35 -7.94 5.98 0.64
CA GLU A 35 -8.53 5.20 1.74
C GLU A 35 -7.72 5.36 3.04
N LEU A 36 -6.38 5.26 2.96
CA LEU A 36 -5.50 5.47 4.12
C LEU A 36 -5.61 6.90 4.67
N GLN A 37 -5.72 7.91 3.81
CA GLN A 37 -5.89 9.31 4.21
C GLN A 37 -7.25 9.58 4.87
N ALA A 38 -8.29 8.85 4.46
CA ALA A 38 -9.63 8.96 5.04
C ALA A 38 -9.74 8.30 6.42
N ARG A 39 -8.79 7.45 6.82
CA ARG A 39 -8.81 6.80 8.13
C ARG A 39 -8.56 7.83 9.23
N THR A 40 -9.57 8.01 10.07
CA THR A 40 -9.53 8.87 11.26
C THR A 40 -9.00 8.15 12.50
N THR A 41 -8.83 6.83 12.42
CA THR A 41 -8.34 6.01 13.53
C THR A 41 -7.11 5.19 13.18
N ARG A 42 -6.22 5.07 14.17
CA ARG A 42 -4.99 4.27 14.11
C ARG A 42 -5.15 3.04 15.00
N ASN A 43 -5.15 1.85 14.40
CA ASN A 43 -5.24 0.56 15.09
C ASN A 43 -6.42 0.48 16.09
N PRO A 44 -7.67 0.46 15.61
CA PRO A 44 -8.86 0.52 16.47
C PRO A 44 -8.88 -0.61 17.54
N ASN A 45 -8.33 -1.78 17.21
CA ASN A 45 -8.40 -2.98 18.05
C ASN A 45 -7.25 -3.13 19.08
N ASN A 46 -6.31 -2.19 19.19
CA ASN A 46 -5.18 -2.31 20.13
C ASN A 46 -5.37 -1.42 21.37
N SER A 47 -5.80 -2.01 22.49
CA SER A 47 -6.05 -1.33 23.77
C SER A 47 -4.86 -0.56 24.38
N PHE A 48 -3.63 -0.82 23.94
CA PHE A 48 -2.43 -0.17 24.49
C PHE A 48 -2.03 1.13 23.75
N TYR A 49 -2.66 1.44 22.62
CA TYR A 49 -2.38 2.69 21.89
C TYR A 49 -3.21 3.84 22.47
N LYS A 50 -2.54 4.90 22.93
CA LYS A 50 -3.17 6.09 23.52
C LYS A 50 -3.83 7.02 22.48
N ASN A 51 -3.39 6.97 21.22
CA ASN A 51 -3.81 7.90 20.16
C ASN A 51 -4.59 7.17 19.07
N LYS A 52 -5.69 6.51 19.45
CA LYS A 52 -6.53 5.76 18.50
C LYS A 52 -7.30 6.66 17.55
N ASP A 53 -7.72 7.83 18.00
CA ASP A 53 -8.56 8.76 17.25
C ASP A 53 -7.73 9.82 16.51
N GLN A 54 -6.65 9.36 15.86
CA GLN A 54 -5.78 10.21 15.08
C GLN A 54 -5.62 9.65 13.67
N PRO A 55 -5.54 10.51 12.65
CA PRO A 55 -5.23 10.10 11.30
C PRO A 55 -3.89 9.36 11.22
N LEU A 56 -3.72 8.57 10.16
CA LEU A 56 -2.42 8.01 9.82
C LEU A 56 -1.43 9.13 9.47
N SER A 57 -0.19 9.01 9.93
CA SER A 57 0.82 10.01 9.58
C SER A 57 1.17 9.94 8.09
N SER A 58 1.49 11.09 7.50
CA SER A 58 1.89 11.16 6.09
C SER A 58 3.09 10.26 5.78
N ALA A 59 4.06 10.16 6.71
CA ALA A 59 5.20 9.26 6.57
C ALA A 59 4.79 7.78 6.51
N TYR A 60 3.80 7.37 7.32
CA TYR A 60 3.26 6.02 7.27
C TYR A 60 2.57 5.75 5.94
N ILE A 61 1.71 6.66 5.46
CA ILE A 61 1.02 6.56 4.17
C ILE A 61 2.04 6.48 3.02
N GLN A 62 3.04 7.36 3.01
CA GLN A 62 4.09 7.39 1.99
C GLN A 62 4.89 6.08 1.93
N SER A 63 5.06 5.39 3.06
CA SER A 63 5.76 4.11 3.10
C SER A 63 5.06 3.01 2.26
N PHE A 64 3.74 3.08 2.09
CA PHE A 64 3.03 2.18 1.18
C PHE A 64 3.31 2.50 -0.28
N ALA A 65 3.30 3.78 -0.66
CA ALA A 65 3.64 4.19 -2.02
C ALA A 65 5.05 3.73 -2.40
N HIS A 66 6.02 3.83 -1.49
CA HIS A 66 7.37 3.32 -1.70
C HIS A 66 7.40 1.80 -1.88
N ALA A 67 6.70 1.04 -1.04
CA ALA A 67 6.63 -0.41 -1.16
C ALA A 67 6.01 -0.84 -2.50
N LEU A 68 4.90 -0.21 -2.92
CA LEU A 68 4.24 -0.51 -4.20
C LEU A 68 5.14 -0.18 -5.39
N ARG A 69 5.87 0.94 -5.35
CA ARG A 69 6.83 1.30 -6.40
C ARG A 69 7.99 0.32 -6.49
N ALA A 70 8.52 -0.12 -5.35
CA ALA A 70 9.57 -1.14 -5.29
C ALA A 70 9.06 -2.47 -5.88
N PHE A 71 7.84 -2.88 -5.52
CA PHE A 71 7.22 -4.10 -6.04
C PHE A 71 6.99 -4.04 -7.56
N SER A 72 6.40 -2.96 -8.07
CA SER A 72 6.21 -2.72 -9.51
C SER A 72 7.53 -2.69 -10.28
N SER A 73 8.59 -2.17 -9.66
CA SER A 73 9.93 -2.16 -10.27
C SER A 73 10.55 -3.56 -10.32
N TRP A 74 10.33 -4.38 -9.29
CA TRP A 74 10.76 -5.77 -9.28
C TRP A 74 9.99 -6.61 -10.32
N LEU A 75 8.66 -6.50 -10.39
CA LEU A 75 7.84 -7.20 -11.39
C LEU A 75 8.33 -6.94 -12.82
N TYR A 76 8.60 -5.68 -13.15
CA TYR A 76 9.11 -5.31 -14.46
C TYR A 76 10.52 -5.86 -14.72
N LYS A 77 11.44 -5.77 -13.74
CA LYS A 77 12.83 -6.23 -13.92
C LYS A 77 12.93 -7.74 -14.14
N ASP A 78 12.08 -8.51 -13.48
CA ASP A 78 12.07 -9.97 -13.58
C ASP A 78 11.17 -10.47 -14.73
N GLY A 79 10.56 -9.56 -15.50
CA GLY A 79 9.77 -9.89 -16.69
C GLY A 79 8.34 -10.37 -16.42
N TYR A 80 7.81 -10.15 -15.22
CA TYR A 80 6.40 -10.45 -14.90
C TYR A 80 5.43 -9.45 -15.52
N THR A 81 5.90 -8.24 -15.84
CA THR A 81 5.11 -7.20 -16.50
C THR A 81 5.92 -6.52 -17.59
N ASP A 82 5.29 -6.18 -18.71
CA ASP A 82 5.95 -5.49 -19.84
C ASP A 82 6.32 -4.04 -19.52
N THR A 83 5.68 -3.46 -18.51
CA THR A 83 5.91 -2.08 -18.09
C THR A 83 6.00 -1.98 -16.57
N ASN A 84 6.74 -0.96 -16.10
CA ASN A 84 6.74 -0.57 -14.70
C ASN A 84 5.66 0.51 -14.49
N VAL A 85 4.44 0.07 -14.21
CA VAL A 85 3.23 0.90 -14.11
C VAL A 85 3.27 1.96 -13.00
N LEU A 86 4.12 1.78 -11.96
CA LEU A 86 4.32 2.76 -10.89
C LEU A 86 5.66 3.48 -10.96
N ARG A 87 6.37 3.39 -12.09
CA ARG A 87 7.57 4.21 -12.31
C ARG A 87 7.17 5.68 -12.27
N ALA A 88 7.88 6.50 -11.47
CA ALA A 88 7.72 7.94 -11.58
C ALA A 88 8.20 8.38 -12.99
N PRO A 89 7.50 9.34 -13.62
CA PRO A 89 7.99 9.94 -14.86
C PRO A 89 9.41 10.50 -14.68
#